data_AF-A0A1I0S7N7-F1
#
_entry.id   AF-A0A1I0S7N7-F1
#
_cell.length_a   1.000
_cell.length_b   1.000
_cell.length_c   1.000
_cell.angle_alpha   90.00
_cell.angle_beta   90.00
_cell.angle_gamma   90.00
#
_symmetry.space_group_name_H-M   'P 1'
#
loop_
_entity.id
_entity.type
_entity.pdbx_description
1 polymer ?
#
loop_
_entity_poly.entity_id
_entity_poly.type
_entity_poly.pdbx_seq_one_letter_code
_entity_poly.pdbx_strand_id
1 'polypeptide(L)'
;MNEEKEKNSFGILKSLKKLIFEDGPEPEAVTPAKPVAAAPEVKVAVADRTTPPPLPPEATGNAPVMDVKQMKVKVLEMLEKLNEPGVDFFEVWNAAAEMGNVNEGTLKAAFTSLKYVDKTLTKEKLSTSGERYATELQKVIDRESSQKEQQKQTIEQNLVKEKANLTEEISQLERQLAQLQQQLGEKQIYLKEINSKYEPQLRDIDSKIAVGKTAVAEVISDIRNALNLIDSNII
;
A
#
# COMPACT_ATOMS: atom_id res chain seq x y z
N MET A 1 43.79 42.95 -77.30
CA MET A 1 42.77 41.97 -77.71
C MET A 1 43.31 40.58 -77.41
N ASN A 2 42.45 39.75 -76.80
CA ASN A 2 42.51 38.29 -76.63
C ASN A 2 43.55 37.73 -75.63
N GLU A 3 43.30 36.68 -74.83
CA GLU A 3 42.13 35.87 -74.42
C GLU A 3 42.65 34.89 -73.33
N GLU A 4 41.76 34.45 -72.42
CA GLU A 4 41.61 33.12 -71.75
C GLU A 4 42.82 32.24 -71.35
N LYS A 5 42.79 31.33 -70.37
CA LYS A 5 41.97 30.92 -69.21
C LYS A 5 42.83 29.82 -68.56
N GLU A 6 43.19 29.91 -67.29
CA GLU A 6 43.54 28.72 -66.48
C GLU A 6 43.15 28.91 -65.01
N LYS A 7 41.87 28.75 -64.74
CA LYS A 7 41.32 28.45 -63.41
C LYS A 7 40.11 27.56 -63.64
N ASN A 8 40.21 26.27 -63.31
CA ASN A 8 39.09 25.42 -62.83
C ASN A 8 39.46 23.92 -62.84
N SER A 9 40.13 23.44 -61.79
CA SER A 9 40.12 22.00 -61.47
C SER A 9 40.01 21.68 -59.96
N PHE A 10 40.00 22.69 -59.08
CA PHE A 10 39.85 22.51 -57.62
C PHE A 10 38.43 22.74 -57.08
N GLY A 11 37.46 23.07 -57.95
CA GLY A 11 36.07 23.37 -57.56
C GLY A 11 35.20 22.13 -57.31
N ILE A 12 35.39 21.07 -58.10
CA ILE A 12 34.50 19.88 -58.10
C ILE A 12 34.72 19.00 -56.86
N LEU A 13 35.97 18.87 -56.39
CA LEU A 13 36.28 18.10 -55.16
C LEU A 13 35.81 18.80 -53.89
N LYS A 14 35.79 20.15 -53.87
CA LYS A 14 35.27 20.93 -52.76
C LYS A 14 33.75 20.91 -52.69
N SER A 15 33.05 20.91 -53.82
CA SER A 15 31.59 20.80 -53.86
C SER A 15 31.09 19.40 -53.49
N LEU A 16 31.79 18.34 -53.90
CA LEU A 16 31.49 16.97 -53.47
C LEU A 16 31.67 16.77 -51.96
N LYS A 17 32.74 17.33 -51.37
CA LYS A 17 32.94 17.28 -49.91
C LYS A 17 31.85 18.04 -49.17
N LYS A 18 31.41 19.19 -49.69
CA LYS A 18 30.36 20.02 -49.07
C LYS A 18 28.96 19.40 -49.15
N LEU A 19 28.67 18.63 -50.20
CA LEU A 19 27.37 17.97 -50.38
C LEU A 19 27.25 16.67 -49.56
N ILE A 20 28.38 16.05 -49.20
CA ILE A 20 28.43 14.75 -48.51
C ILE A 20 28.72 14.90 -47.00
N PHE A 21 29.38 15.98 -46.55
CA PHE A 21 29.95 16.06 -45.18
C PHE A 21 29.56 17.29 -44.33
N GLU A 22 28.65 18.18 -44.76
CA GLU A 22 28.21 19.32 -43.93
C GLU A 22 26.71 19.25 -43.60
N ASP A 23 26.46 18.90 -42.34
CA ASP A 23 25.18 18.71 -41.64
C ASP A 23 24.39 20.02 -41.44
N GLY A 24 23.06 19.88 -41.47
CA GLY A 24 22.14 20.83 -40.83
C GLY A 24 22.17 20.69 -39.30
N PRO A 25 21.58 21.63 -38.54
CA PRO A 25 21.87 21.80 -37.13
C PRO A 25 21.48 20.59 -36.27
N GLU A 26 22.45 20.23 -35.42
CA GLU A 26 22.47 19.21 -34.37
C GLU A 26 21.35 19.43 -33.33
N PRO A 27 20.47 18.44 -33.06
CA PRO A 27 19.66 18.43 -31.86
C PRO A 27 20.45 17.85 -30.68
N GLU A 28 20.37 18.57 -29.55
CA GLU A 28 21.06 18.33 -28.29
C GLU A 28 21.05 16.87 -27.81
N ALA A 29 22.22 16.42 -27.35
CA ALA A 29 22.44 15.15 -26.70
C ALA A 29 21.67 15.07 -25.37
N VAL A 30 20.80 14.06 -25.23
CA VAL A 30 20.34 13.58 -23.93
C VAL A 30 20.87 12.17 -23.71
N THR A 31 21.68 12.03 -22.67
CA THR A 31 22.37 10.81 -22.22
C THR A 31 21.45 9.58 -22.09
N PRO A 32 21.84 8.40 -22.61
CA PRO A 32 21.19 7.14 -22.27
C PRO A 32 21.84 6.51 -21.03
N ALA A 33 21.06 6.38 -19.95
CA ALA A 33 21.35 5.42 -18.88
C ALA A 33 20.93 4.00 -19.33
N LYS A 34 21.81 3.05 -19.06
CA LYS A 34 21.82 1.66 -19.53
C LYS A 34 20.56 0.87 -19.12
N PRO A 35 20.06 -0.05 -19.97
CA PRO A 35 18.95 -0.95 -19.66
C PRO A 35 19.43 -2.20 -18.92
N VAL A 36 18.67 -2.63 -17.90
CA VAL A 36 18.67 -4.01 -17.43
C VAL A 36 17.31 -4.60 -17.75
N ALA A 37 17.33 -5.64 -18.58
CA ALA A 37 16.20 -6.48 -18.90
C ALA A 37 15.87 -7.40 -17.74
N ALA A 38 14.58 -7.61 -17.47
CA ALA A 38 13.96 -8.93 -17.48
C ALA A 38 12.46 -8.78 -17.15
N ALA A 39 11.62 -9.15 -18.11
CA ALA A 39 10.23 -9.52 -17.85
C ALA A 39 10.18 -10.78 -16.95
N PRO A 40 9.05 -11.00 -16.28
CA PRO A 40 8.21 -12.05 -16.81
C PRO A 40 6.77 -11.59 -17.05
N GLU A 41 6.20 -12.13 -18.13
CA GLU A 41 4.77 -12.12 -18.41
C GLU A 41 4.00 -12.67 -17.21
N VAL A 42 3.01 -11.91 -16.73
CA VAL A 42 1.92 -12.46 -15.94
C VAL A 42 0.63 -12.14 -16.69
N LYS A 43 0.03 -13.20 -17.25
CA LYS A 43 -1.37 -13.20 -17.68
C LYS A 43 -2.23 -12.90 -16.46
N VAL A 44 -2.80 -11.70 -16.37
CA VAL A 44 -3.85 -11.41 -15.40
C VAL A 44 -5.19 -11.59 -16.09
N ALA A 45 -5.83 -12.70 -15.77
CA ALA A 45 -7.24 -12.93 -16.06
C ALA A 45 -8.08 -11.85 -15.38
N VAL A 46 -8.94 -11.21 -16.16
CA VAL A 46 -10.00 -10.32 -15.66
C VAL A 46 -10.99 -11.17 -14.88
N ALA A 47 -10.95 -11.09 -13.55
CA ALA A 47 -11.97 -11.66 -12.69
C ALA A 47 -12.87 -10.53 -12.18
N ASP A 48 -14.04 -10.47 -12.79
CA ASP A 48 -15.21 -9.74 -12.33
C ASP A 48 -15.51 -10.10 -10.86
N ARG A 49 -15.52 -9.11 -9.95
CA ARG A 49 -16.01 -9.25 -8.57
C ARG A 49 -16.68 -7.96 -8.12
N THR A 50 -17.93 -7.81 -8.54
CA THR A 50 -18.91 -7.03 -7.82
C THR A 50 -19.45 -7.88 -6.66
N THR A 51 -19.09 -7.54 -5.42
CA THR A 51 -19.95 -7.69 -4.23
C THR A 51 -19.26 -7.07 -3.01
N PRO A 52 -19.91 -6.13 -2.30
CA PRO A 52 -19.42 -5.65 -1.01
C PRO A 52 -19.42 -6.81 0.00
N PRO A 53 -18.41 -6.92 0.89
CA PRO A 53 -18.45 -7.90 1.97
C PRO A 53 -19.65 -7.63 2.89
N PRO A 54 -20.37 -8.67 3.35
CA PRO A 54 -21.48 -8.50 4.27
C PRO A 54 -20.97 -7.91 5.58
N LEU A 55 -21.72 -6.95 6.13
CA LEU A 55 -21.56 -6.48 7.51
C LEU A 55 -21.61 -7.69 8.46
N PRO A 56 -20.74 -7.74 9.48
CA PRO A 56 -20.79 -8.81 10.48
C PRO A 56 -22.17 -8.81 11.16
N PRO A 57 -22.76 -9.99 11.41
CA PRO A 57 -24.03 -10.08 12.11
C PRO A 57 -23.90 -9.49 13.50
N GLU A 58 -24.90 -8.68 13.89
CA GLU A 58 -25.08 -8.26 15.27
C GLU A 58 -25.01 -9.49 16.18
N ALA A 59 -24.06 -9.47 17.12
CA ALA A 59 -23.91 -10.51 18.12
C ALA A 59 -25.13 -10.44 19.06
N THR A 60 -26.18 -11.18 18.72
CA THR A 60 -27.26 -11.51 19.64
C THR A 60 -26.68 -12.33 20.80
N GLY A 61 -26.99 -11.90 22.01
CA GLY A 61 -26.31 -12.26 23.23
C GLY A 61 -26.31 -13.76 23.52
N ASN A 62 -25.11 -14.34 23.54
CA ASN A 62 -24.79 -15.54 24.28
C ASN A 62 -23.48 -15.27 25.01
N ALA A 63 -23.55 -14.73 26.23
CA ALA A 63 -22.39 -14.69 27.10
C ALA A 63 -21.94 -16.16 27.34
N PRO A 64 -20.69 -16.53 27.03
CA PRO A 64 -20.24 -17.90 27.22
C PRO A 64 -20.28 -18.23 28.72
N VAL A 65 -20.98 -19.31 29.08
CA VAL A 65 -21.22 -19.77 30.47
C VAL A 65 -19.93 -19.96 31.29
N MET A 66 -18.77 -20.13 30.63
CA MET A 66 -17.45 -20.14 31.28
C MET A 66 -17.08 -18.81 31.94
N ASP A 67 -17.53 -17.68 31.40
CA ASP A 67 -17.15 -16.34 31.84
C ASP A 67 -17.84 -15.97 33.17
N VAL A 68 -19.09 -16.42 33.36
CA VAL A 68 -19.86 -16.17 34.59
C VAL A 68 -19.23 -16.88 35.80
N LYS A 69 -18.71 -18.10 35.64
CA LYS A 69 -18.01 -18.80 36.73
C LYS A 69 -16.70 -18.10 37.10
N GLN A 70 -15.91 -17.67 36.12
CA GLN A 70 -14.68 -16.92 36.37
C GLN A 70 -14.95 -15.55 36.98
N MET A 71 -16.02 -14.87 36.56
CA MET A 71 -16.44 -13.59 37.14
C MET A 71 -16.89 -13.77 38.59
N LYS A 72 -17.62 -14.85 38.92
CA LYS A 72 -17.97 -15.18 40.30
C LYS A 72 -16.73 -15.39 41.17
N VAL A 73 -15.69 -16.07 40.67
CA VAL A 73 -14.43 -16.23 41.40
C VAL A 73 -13.78 -14.87 41.68
N LYS A 74 -13.69 -13.98 40.68
CA LYS A 74 -13.14 -12.63 40.87
C LYS A 74 -13.94 -11.78 41.86
N VAL A 75 -15.27 -11.92 41.84
CA VAL A 75 -16.16 -11.26 42.80
C VAL A 75 -15.88 -11.77 44.22
N LEU A 76 -15.72 -13.08 44.40
CA LEU A 76 -15.39 -13.67 45.70
C LEU A 76 -13.99 -13.23 46.19
N GLU A 77 -12.98 -13.22 45.32
CA GLU A 77 -11.63 -12.71 45.65
C GLU A 77 -11.65 -11.23 46.05
N MET A 78 -12.56 -10.42 45.48
CA MET A 78 -12.74 -9.03 45.88
C MET A 78 -13.44 -8.89 47.22
N LEU A 79 -14.44 -9.73 47.50
CA LEU A 79 -15.10 -9.77 48.80
C LEU A 79 -14.10 -10.17 49.91
N GLU A 80 -13.22 -11.14 49.66
CA GLU A 80 -12.15 -11.49 50.61
C GLU A 80 -11.19 -10.32 50.90
N LYS A 81 -10.87 -9.50 49.91
CA LYS A 81 -10.01 -8.30 50.11
C LYS A 81 -10.72 -7.18 50.88
N LEU A 82 -12.04 -7.16 50.84
CA LEU A 82 -12.87 -6.18 51.54
C LEU A 82 -13.14 -6.58 53.00
N ASN A 83 -12.79 -7.80 53.37
CA ASN A 83 -13.13 -8.41 54.65
C ASN A 83 -12.55 -7.65 55.86
N GLU A 84 -13.38 -7.46 56.87
CA GLU A 84 -12.98 -6.82 58.12
C GLU A 84 -12.46 -7.84 59.15
N PRO A 85 -11.67 -7.42 60.15
CA PRO A 85 -11.27 -8.30 61.23
C PRO A 85 -12.47 -8.85 62.02
N GLY A 86 -12.44 -10.15 62.28
CA GLY A 86 -13.48 -10.87 63.03
C GLY A 86 -14.59 -11.39 62.14
N VAL A 87 -15.73 -11.77 62.73
CA VAL A 87 -16.88 -12.25 61.94
C VAL A 87 -17.70 -11.06 61.46
N ASP A 88 -17.99 -11.02 60.15
CA ASP A 88 -18.87 -10.01 59.54
C ASP A 88 -19.92 -10.63 58.60
N PHE A 89 -20.54 -9.82 57.73
CA PHE A 89 -21.52 -10.28 56.75
C PHE A 89 -21.02 -11.40 55.84
N PHE A 90 -19.76 -11.39 55.41
CA PHE A 90 -19.25 -12.35 54.46
C PHE A 90 -19.23 -13.77 55.02
N GLU A 91 -18.81 -13.94 56.27
CA GLU A 91 -18.75 -15.22 56.99
C GLU A 91 -20.15 -15.74 57.29
N VAL A 92 -21.08 -14.84 57.65
CA VAL A 92 -22.48 -15.20 57.87
C VAL A 92 -23.15 -15.61 56.55
N TRP A 93 -22.85 -14.92 55.45
CA TRP A 93 -23.35 -15.25 54.12
C TRP A 93 -22.78 -16.58 53.61
N ASN A 94 -21.47 -16.82 53.76
CA ASN A 94 -20.82 -18.08 53.42
C ASN A 94 -21.37 -19.23 54.27
N ALA A 95 -21.50 -19.07 55.59
CA ALA A 95 -22.08 -20.08 56.45
C ALA A 95 -23.53 -20.40 56.06
N ALA A 96 -24.34 -19.40 55.70
CA ALA A 96 -25.69 -19.62 55.20
C ALA A 96 -25.69 -20.34 53.84
N ALA A 97 -24.74 -20.01 52.94
CA ALA A 97 -24.59 -20.68 51.65
C ALA A 97 -24.18 -22.15 51.81
N GLU A 98 -23.27 -22.47 52.73
CA GLU A 98 -22.84 -23.84 53.07
C GLU A 98 -23.99 -24.67 53.69
N MET A 99 -24.98 -24.03 54.31
CA MET A 99 -26.23 -24.69 54.75
C MET A 99 -27.17 -25.07 53.59
N GLY A 100 -26.79 -24.79 52.35
CA GLY A 100 -27.47 -25.21 51.12
C GLY A 100 -28.09 -24.07 50.31
N ASN A 101 -28.46 -22.97 50.95
CA ASN A 101 -28.92 -21.74 50.30
C ASN A 101 -28.95 -20.56 51.26
N VAL A 102 -28.86 -19.34 50.72
CA VAL A 102 -28.99 -18.10 51.52
C VAL A 102 -30.47 -17.71 51.58
N ASN A 103 -31.08 -17.86 52.76
CA ASN A 103 -32.46 -17.46 53.05
C ASN A 103 -32.58 -16.98 54.51
N GLU A 104 -33.78 -16.52 54.92
CA GLU A 104 -34.00 -16.02 56.29
C GLU A 104 -33.62 -17.04 57.38
N GLY A 105 -33.99 -18.31 57.19
CA GLY A 105 -33.71 -19.39 58.13
C GLY A 105 -32.22 -19.69 58.26
N THR A 106 -31.51 -19.83 57.14
CA THR A 106 -30.07 -20.12 57.12
C THR A 106 -29.24 -18.94 57.59
N LEU A 107 -29.60 -17.70 57.23
CA LEU A 107 -28.96 -16.48 57.75
C LEU A 107 -29.14 -16.33 59.26
N LYS A 108 -30.35 -16.58 59.78
CA LYS A 108 -30.63 -16.51 61.22
C LYS A 108 -29.84 -17.58 61.99
N ALA A 109 -29.77 -18.79 61.45
CA ALA A 109 -28.97 -19.87 62.02
C ALA A 109 -27.47 -19.55 62.01
N ALA A 110 -26.92 -19.12 60.87
CA ALA A 110 -25.53 -18.71 60.71
C ALA A 110 -25.16 -17.57 61.66
N PHE A 111 -25.97 -16.49 61.71
CA PHE A 111 -25.77 -15.37 62.62
C PHE A 111 -25.78 -15.81 64.09
N THR A 112 -26.75 -16.65 64.47
CA THR A 112 -26.84 -17.14 65.85
C THR A 112 -25.62 -17.97 66.24
N SER A 113 -25.20 -18.91 65.39
CA SER A 113 -24.04 -19.76 65.62
C SER A 113 -22.75 -18.96 65.72
N LEU A 114 -22.52 -18.03 64.79
CA LEU A 114 -21.29 -17.26 64.73
C LEU A 114 -21.21 -16.18 65.81
N LYS A 115 -22.35 -15.65 66.27
CA LYS A 115 -22.41 -14.73 67.42
C LYS A 115 -21.96 -15.36 68.74
N TYR A 116 -22.00 -16.69 68.85
CA TYR A 116 -21.40 -17.37 70.00
C TYR A 116 -19.87 -17.36 69.96
N VAL A 117 -19.29 -17.41 68.76
CA VAL A 117 -17.84 -17.40 68.50
C VAL A 117 -17.28 -15.97 68.60
N ASP A 118 -17.98 -15.00 68.02
CA ASP A 118 -17.59 -13.59 68.04
C ASP A 118 -18.72 -12.71 68.61
N LYS A 119 -18.52 -12.17 69.81
CA LYS A 119 -19.49 -11.30 70.48
C LYS A 119 -19.59 -9.91 69.85
N THR A 120 -18.64 -9.53 69.01
CA THR A 120 -18.69 -8.27 68.25
C THR A 120 -19.66 -8.35 67.08
N LEU A 121 -20.12 -9.55 66.70
CA LEU A 121 -21.14 -9.74 65.68
C LEU A 121 -22.52 -9.26 66.18
N THR A 122 -22.89 -8.07 65.75
CA THR A 122 -24.22 -7.47 65.97
C THR A 122 -25.01 -7.37 64.67
N LYS A 123 -26.31 -7.09 64.79
CA LYS A 123 -27.15 -6.85 63.60
C LYS A 123 -26.67 -5.62 62.84
N GLU A 124 -26.21 -4.61 63.57
CA GLU A 124 -25.66 -3.37 63.03
C GLU A 124 -24.37 -3.66 62.27
N LYS A 125 -23.42 -4.41 62.85
CA LYS A 125 -22.18 -4.82 62.17
C LYS A 125 -22.49 -5.60 60.89
N LEU A 126 -23.44 -6.53 60.96
CA LEU A 126 -23.88 -7.33 59.82
C LEU A 126 -24.48 -6.48 58.70
N SER A 127 -25.35 -5.53 59.04
CA SER A 127 -25.99 -4.64 58.06
C SER A 127 -24.97 -3.67 57.44
N THR A 128 -24.08 -3.09 58.25
CA THR A 128 -23.08 -2.12 57.78
C THR A 128 -22.04 -2.78 56.89
N SER A 129 -21.51 -3.96 57.28
CA SER A 129 -20.57 -4.72 56.44
C SER A 129 -21.24 -5.20 55.15
N GLY A 130 -22.47 -5.71 55.21
CA GLY A 130 -23.25 -6.11 54.03
C GLY A 130 -23.45 -4.96 53.02
N GLU A 131 -23.84 -3.78 53.51
CA GLU A 131 -24.00 -2.58 52.67
C GLU A 131 -22.67 -2.13 52.05
N ARG A 132 -21.57 -2.22 52.81
CA ARG A 132 -20.23 -1.93 52.32
C ARG A 132 -19.83 -2.87 51.19
N TYR A 133 -20.04 -4.18 51.34
CA TYR A 133 -19.77 -5.16 50.28
C TYR A 133 -20.59 -4.87 49.02
N ALA A 134 -21.90 -4.63 49.16
CA ALA A 134 -22.77 -4.31 48.03
C ALA A 134 -22.31 -3.03 47.30
N THR A 135 -21.98 -1.99 48.06
CA THR A 135 -21.50 -0.71 47.52
C THR A 135 -20.17 -0.87 46.78
N GLU A 136 -19.21 -1.59 47.35
CA GLU A 136 -17.90 -1.78 46.72
C GLU A 136 -17.98 -2.67 45.47
N LEU A 137 -18.80 -3.72 45.49
CA LEU A 137 -19.08 -4.51 44.29
C LEU A 137 -19.72 -3.66 43.19
N GLN A 138 -20.67 -2.78 43.54
CA GLN A 138 -21.29 -1.87 42.59
C GLN A 138 -20.26 -0.90 41.98
N LYS A 139 -19.39 -0.31 42.80
CA LYS A 139 -18.31 0.57 42.31
C LYS A 139 -17.36 -0.15 41.35
N VAL A 140 -17.01 -1.40 41.64
CA VAL A 140 -16.15 -2.19 40.76
C VAL A 140 -16.82 -2.43 39.42
N ILE A 141 -18.08 -2.90 39.40
CA ILE A 141 -18.76 -3.18 38.13
C ILE A 141 -18.97 -1.91 37.32
N ASP A 142 -19.28 -0.78 37.96
CA ASP A 142 -19.43 0.51 37.30
C ASP A 142 -18.11 0.97 36.67
N ARG A 143 -17.00 0.82 37.42
CA ARG A 143 -15.65 1.14 36.94
C ARG A 143 -15.24 0.27 35.77
N GLU A 144 -15.36 -1.05 35.90
CA GLU A 144 -14.99 -2.01 34.84
C GLU A 144 -15.85 -1.79 33.59
N SER A 145 -17.16 -1.59 33.77
CA SER A 145 -18.08 -1.31 32.66
C SER A 145 -17.73 0.00 31.95
N SER A 146 -17.44 1.05 32.71
CA SER A 146 -17.01 2.34 32.15
C SER A 146 -15.69 2.20 31.37
N GLN A 147 -14.71 1.47 31.92
CA GLN A 147 -13.45 1.19 31.21
C GLN A 147 -13.67 0.39 29.93
N LYS A 148 -14.57 -0.60 29.95
CA LYS A 148 -14.89 -1.42 28.78
C LYS A 148 -15.62 -0.61 27.71
N GLU A 149 -16.52 0.30 28.09
CA GLU A 149 -17.18 1.18 27.13
C GLU A 149 -16.18 2.17 26.49
N GLN A 150 -15.23 2.71 27.27
CA GLN A 150 -14.15 3.53 26.72
C GLN A 150 -13.24 2.75 25.77
N GLN A 151 -12.89 1.51 26.12
CA GLN A 151 -12.12 0.62 25.23
C GLN A 151 -12.88 0.36 23.93
N LYS A 152 -14.17 0.05 24.02
CA LYS A 152 -15.04 -0.15 22.84
C LYS A 152 -15.08 1.09 21.97
N GLN A 153 -15.33 2.27 22.54
CA GLN A 153 -15.36 3.53 21.81
C GLN A 153 -14.01 3.82 21.11
N THR A 154 -12.89 3.52 21.77
CA THR A 154 -11.54 3.67 21.19
C THR A 154 -11.35 2.73 20.00
N ILE A 155 -11.77 1.47 20.11
CA ILE A 155 -11.68 0.49 19.02
C ILE A 155 -12.55 0.91 17.84
N GLU A 156 -13.78 1.37 18.10
CA GLU A 156 -14.70 1.85 17.05
C GLU A 156 -14.11 3.06 16.31
N GLN A 157 -13.53 4.03 17.03
CA GLN A 157 -12.86 5.19 16.42
C GLN A 157 -11.65 4.78 15.58
N ASN A 158 -10.81 3.86 16.08
CA ASN A 158 -9.67 3.35 15.34
C ASN A 158 -10.11 2.63 14.06
N LEU A 159 -11.16 1.82 14.13
CA LEU A 159 -11.74 1.13 12.97
C LEU A 159 -12.20 2.13 11.89
N VAL A 160 -12.91 3.18 12.28
CA VAL A 160 -13.38 4.22 11.35
C VAL A 160 -12.19 4.94 10.72
N LYS A 161 -11.20 5.32 11.51
CA LYS A 161 -10.00 6.01 11.05
C LYS A 161 -9.19 5.15 10.07
N GLU A 162 -8.95 3.89 10.41
CA GLU A 162 -8.19 2.98 9.56
C GLU A 162 -8.90 2.72 8.23
N LYS A 163 -10.23 2.53 8.24
CA LYS A 163 -11.03 2.43 7.01
C LYS A 163 -10.93 3.69 6.14
N ALA A 164 -11.02 4.87 6.74
CA ALA A 164 -10.91 6.13 6.01
C ALA A 164 -9.53 6.28 5.36
N ASN A 165 -8.46 6.01 6.12
CA ASN A 165 -7.08 6.06 5.62
C ASN A 165 -6.87 5.09 4.45
N LEU A 166 -7.27 3.82 4.61
CA LEU A 166 -7.13 2.82 3.55
C LEU A 166 -7.94 3.20 2.30
N THR A 167 -9.13 3.77 2.47
CA THR A 167 -9.94 4.25 1.33
C THR A 167 -9.24 5.38 0.58
N GLU A 168 -8.61 6.31 1.31
CA GLU A 168 -7.84 7.39 0.70
C GLU A 168 -6.59 6.87 -0.03
N GLU A 169 -5.84 5.95 0.59
CA GLU A 169 -4.67 5.30 -0.02
C GLU A 169 -5.05 4.56 -1.31
N ILE A 170 -6.15 3.80 -1.28
CA ILE A 170 -6.69 3.12 -2.48
C ILE A 170 -6.98 4.13 -3.59
N SER A 171 -7.67 5.23 -3.28
CA SER A 171 -8.00 6.27 -4.28
C SER A 171 -6.75 6.96 -4.84
N GLN A 172 -5.70 7.13 -4.05
CA GLN A 172 -4.42 7.66 -4.52
C GLN A 172 -3.73 6.66 -5.47
N LEU A 173 -3.70 5.38 -5.12
CA LEU A 173 -3.12 4.32 -5.97
C LEU A 173 -3.88 4.18 -7.29
N GLU A 174 -5.21 4.25 -7.28
CA GLU A 174 -6.03 4.23 -8.49
C GLU A 174 -5.70 5.39 -9.43
N ARG A 175 -5.50 6.60 -8.89
CA ARG A 175 -5.10 7.77 -9.69
C ARG A 175 -3.70 7.59 -10.29
N GLN A 176 -2.74 7.08 -9.52
CA GLN A 176 -1.40 6.78 -10.02
C GLN A 176 -1.43 5.72 -11.12
N LEU A 177 -2.26 4.68 -10.96
CA LEU A 177 -2.42 3.64 -11.97
C LEU A 177 -2.98 4.21 -13.28
N ALA A 178 -4.00 5.06 -13.21
CA ALA A 178 -4.56 5.71 -14.39
C ALA A 178 -3.52 6.59 -15.12
N GLN A 179 -2.71 7.35 -14.37
CA GLN A 179 -1.61 8.15 -14.94
C GLN A 179 -0.57 7.26 -15.64
N LEU A 180 -0.16 6.16 -15.02
CA LEU A 180 0.79 5.22 -15.62
C LEU A 180 0.22 4.56 -16.88
N GLN A 181 -1.06 4.20 -16.90
CA GLN A 181 -1.73 3.67 -18.08
C GLN A 181 -1.76 4.67 -19.23
N GLN A 182 -2.04 5.94 -18.94
CA GLN A 182 -1.99 7.01 -19.94
C GLN A 182 -0.56 7.16 -20.51
N GLN A 183 0.44 7.27 -19.63
CA GLN A 183 1.84 7.39 -20.05
C GLN A 183 2.29 6.19 -20.90
N LEU A 184 1.87 4.98 -20.53
CA LEU A 184 2.14 3.78 -21.31
C LEU A 184 1.52 3.88 -22.72
N GLY A 185 0.26 4.32 -22.82
CA GLY A 185 -0.42 4.54 -24.09
C GLY A 185 0.31 5.56 -24.98
N GLU A 186 0.72 6.70 -24.42
CA GLU A 186 1.50 7.72 -25.13
C GLU A 186 2.82 7.16 -25.66
N LYS A 187 3.57 6.41 -24.84
CA LYS A 187 4.83 5.79 -25.27
C LYS A 187 4.63 4.74 -26.36
N GLN A 188 3.54 3.97 -26.32
CA GLN A 188 3.20 3.01 -27.37
C GLN A 188 2.88 3.71 -28.70
N ILE A 189 2.20 4.87 -28.67
CA ILE A 189 1.96 5.68 -29.87
C ILE A 189 3.29 6.18 -30.43
N TYR A 190 4.14 6.79 -29.60
CA TYR A 190 5.46 7.25 -30.03
C TYR A 190 6.32 6.13 -30.63
N LEU A 191 6.27 4.93 -30.04
CA LEU A 191 6.98 3.78 -30.56
C LEU A 191 6.50 3.37 -31.96
N LYS A 192 5.20 3.45 -32.24
CA LYS A 192 4.64 3.14 -33.56
C LYS A 192 5.01 4.20 -34.61
N GLU A 193 5.07 5.46 -34.20
CA GLU A 193 5.38 6.59 -35.09
C GLU A 193 6.87 6.78 -35.35
N ILE A 194 7.74 6.09 -34.59
CA ILE A 194 9.18 6.28 -34.64
C ILE A 194 9.74 6.03 -36.05
N ASN A 195 9.27 4.99 -36.72
CA ASN A 195 9.75 4.64 -38.06
C ASN A 195 9.36 5.71 -39.08
N SER A 196 8.14 6.24 -39.00
CA SER A 196 7.66 7.31 -39.88
C SER A 196 8.50 8.59 -39.77
N LYS A 197 9.10 8.85 -38.60
CA LYS A 197 9.99 9.99 -38.39
C LYS A 197 11.35 9.84 -39.09
N TYR A 198 11.90 8.62 -39.13
CA TYR A 198 13.27 8.38 -39.60
C TYR A 198 13.35 7.83 -41.03
N GLU A 199 12.33 7.11 -41.51
CA GLU A 199 12.28 6.55 -42.87
C GLU A 199 12.58 7.57 -43.98
N PRO A 200 11.99 8.78 -43.99
CA PRO A 200 12.30 9.77 -45.02
C PRO A 200 13.77 10.22 -45.00
N GLN A 201 14.36 10.33 -43.81
CA GLN A 201 15.76 10.73 -43.64
C GLN A 201 16.70 9.64 -44.13
N LEU A 202 16.41 8.38 -43.79
CA LEU A 202 17.15 7.23 -44.29
C LEU A 202 17.07 7.14 -45.82
N ARG A 203 15.87 7.33 -46.39
CA ARG A 203 15.67 7.33 -47.85
C ARG A 203 16.41 8.45 -48.57
N ASP A 204 16.46 9.66 -47.99
CA ASP A 204 17.24 10.78 -48.53
C ASP A 204 18.74 10.47 -48.53
N ILE A 205 19.26 9.91 -47.43
CA ILE A 205 20.66 9.48 -47.33
C ILE A 205 20.97 8.41 -48.37
N ASP A 206 20.13 7.38 -48.51
CA ASP A 206 20.30 6.33 -49.51
C ASP A 206 20.31 6.88 -50.94
N SER A 207 19.42 7.84 -51.23
CA SER A 207 19.38 8.52 -52.53
C SER A 207 20.66 9.30 -52.80
N LYS A 208 21.16 10.06 -51.82
CA LYS A 208 22.43 10.79 -51.93
C LYS A 208 23.63 9.86 -52.13
N ILE A 209 23.67 8.73 -51.42
CA ILE A 209 24.70 7.69 -51.60
C ILE A 209 24.65 7.14 -53.02
N ALA A 210 23.47 6.82 -53.54
CA ALA A 210 23.30 6.28 -54.89
C ALA A 210 23.76 7.27 -55.96
N VAL A 211 23.32 8.53 -55.88
CA VAL A 211 23.74 9.60 -56.80
C VAL A 211 25.25 9.81 -56.76
N GLY A 212 25.83 9.87 -55.55
CA GLY A 212 27.28 10.02 -55.38
C GLY A 212 28.07 8.87 -56.00
N LYS A 213 27.63 7.62 -55.83
CA LYS A 213 28.26 6.45 -56.46
C LYS A 213 28.21 6.52 -57.99
N THR A 214 27.06 6.89 -58.56
CA THR A 214 26.91 7.06 -60.02
C THR A 214 27.83 8.15 -60.55
N ALA A 215 27.86 9.32 -59.91
CA ALA A 215 28.72 10.42 -60.32
C ALA A 215 30.21 10.04 -60.29
N VAL A 216 30.66 9.33 -59.24
CA VAL A 216 32.04 8.82 -59.17
C VAL A 216 32.32 7.81 -60.27
N ALA A 217 31.39 6.91 -60.57
CA ALA A 217 31.54 5.93 -61.65
C ALA A 217 31.67 6.61 -63.03
N GLU A 218 30.88 7.65 -63.29
CA GLU A 218 30.97 8.46 -64.51
C GLU A 218 32.33 9.14 -64.62
N VAL A 219 32.81 9.80 -63.55
CA VAL A 219 34.15 10.41 -63.54
C VAL A 219 35.25 9.38 -63.77
N ILE A 220 35.17 8.20 -63.17
CA ILE A 220 36.12 7.11 -63.41
C ILE A 220 36.08 6.67 -64.88
N SER A 221 34.89 6.59 -65.48
CA SER A 221 34.72 6.25 -66.90
C SER A 221 35.37 7.31 -67.80
N ASP A 222 35.14 8.60 -67.52
CA ASP A 222 35.74 9.70 -68.27
C ASP A 222 37.26 9.70 -68.17
N ILE A 223 37.82 9.46 -66.97
CA ILE A 223 39.26 9.31 -66.75
C ILE A 223 39.81 8.15 -67.59
N ARG A 224 39.15 6.98 -67.57
CA ARG A 224 39.58 5.81 -68.35
C ARG A 224 39.53 6.08 -69.86
N ASN A 225 38.49 6.79 -70.33
CA ASN A 225 38.37 7.18 -71.73
C ASN A 225 39.51 8.12 -72.14
N ALA A 226 39.84 9.11 -71.31
CA ALA A 226 40.95 10.01 -71.56
C ALA A 226 42.30 9.27 -71.60
N LEU A 227 42.53 8.33 -70.67
CA LEU A 227 43.74 7.49 -70.66
C LEU A 227 43.84 6.65 -71.94
N ASN A 228 42.76 5.98 -72.36
CA ASN A 228 42.74 5.20 -73.61
C ASN A 228 43.07 6.05 -74.85
N LEU A 229 42.59 7.31 -74.90
CA LEU A 229 42.88 8.23 -76.01
C LEU A 229 44.36 8.63 -76.05
N ILE A 230 44.99 8.82 -74.88
CA ILE A 230 46.43 9.10 -74.77
C ILE A 230 47.21 7.89 -75.28
N ASP A 231 46.90 6.70 -74.77
CA ASP A 231 47.61 5.47 -75.12
C ASP A 231 47.47 5.11 -76.61
N SER A 232 46.34 5.46 -77.25
CA SER A 232 46.06 5.11 -78.65
C SER A 232 46.56 6.14 -79.68
N ASN A 233 46.86 7.38 -79.29
CA ASN A 233 47.15 8.47 -80.24
C ASN A 233 48.49 9.19 -80.01
N ILE A 234 49.15 9.01 -78.87
CA ILE A 234 50.34 9.80 -78.49
C ILE A 234 51.61 8.94 -78.38
N ILE A 235 51.52 7.61 -78.53
CA ILE A 235 52.68 6.69 -78.62
C ILE A 235 52.69 6.01 -79.99
#